data_AF-A0AAD4D0K1-F1
#
_entry.id   AF-A0AAD4D0K1-F1
#
_cell.length_a   1.000
_cell.length_b   1.000
_cell.length_c   1.000
_cell.angle_alpha   90.00
_cell.angle_beta   90.00
_cell.angle_gamma   90.00
#
_symmetry.space_group_name_H-M   'P 1'
#
loop_
_entity.id
_entity.type
_entity.pdbx_description
1 polymer ?
#
loop_
_entity_poly.entity_id
_entity_poly.type
_entity_poly.pdbx_seq_one_letter_code
_entity_poly.pdbx_strand_id
1 'polypeptide(L)'
;MASLRAAFRLPGLAKVATRHNNTFAASAIRAYSTKPQLIPEKREEVKQVKAEFGSKVLGETTVDMAYGGMRGIKGLIWEGSVLDAEEGIRFRGKTIPECQAVLPKAEGGDEPLPEALFWLLVTGEVPTTEQVRGLSAEWADRAALPTF
;
A
#
# COMPACT_ATOMS: atom_id res chain seq x y z
N MET A 1 -41.44 38.11 59.77
CA MET A 1 -40.48 37.32 60.58
C MET A 1 -39.73 36.39 59.65
N ALA A 2 -38.41 36.56 59.58
CA ALA A 2 -37.51 35.73 58.81
C ALA A 2 -37.41 34.31 59.40
N SER A 3 -37.26 33.30 58.55
CA SER A 3 -36.43 32.14 58.90
C SER A 3 -35.91 31.45 57.65
N LEU A 4 -34.58 31.41 57.61
CA LEU A 4 -33.66 30.93 56.59
C LEU A 4 -33.49 29.42 56.75
N ARG A 5 -33.61 28.59 55.71
CA ARG A 5 -32.99 27.25 55.68
C ARG A 5 -32.57 26.83 54.27
N ALA A 6 -31.26 27.02 54.05
CA ALA A 6 -30.28 26.18 53.38
C ALA A 6 -30.65 25.40 52.10
N ALA A 7 -29.85 25.69 51.08
CA ALA A 7 -29.73 25.01 49.81
C ALA A 7 -29.34 23.52 49.95
N PHE A 8 -29.96 22.68 49.13
CA PHE A 8 -29.38 21.40 48.71
C PHE A 8 -29.60 21.23 47.21
N ARG A 9 -28.54 21.52 46.44
CA ARG A 9 -28.46 21.31 44.99
C ARG A 9 -28.05 19.86 44.77
N LEU A 10 -28.92 19.03 44.20
CA LEU A 10 -28.53 17.75 43.60
C LEU A 10 -28.45 17.97 42.09
N PRO A 11 -27.25 18.01 41.47
CA PRO A 11 -27.15 17.95 40.03
C PRO A 11 -27.39 16.50 39.60
N GLY A 12 -28.53 16.24 38.95
CA GLY A 12 -28.78 14.99 38.25
C GLY A 12 -27.69 14.79 37.19
N LEU A 13 -26.99 13.66 37.26
CA LEU A 13 -25.94 13.25 36.35
C LEU A 13 -26.42 13.36 34.89
N ALA A 14 -25.86 14.31 34.14
CA ALA A 14 -25.77 14.16 32.71
C ALA A 14 -24.93 12.91 32.45
N LYS A 15 -25.51 11.88 31.79
CA LYS A 15 -24.72 10.81 31.18
C LYS A 15 -23.81 11.47 30.15
N VAL A 16 -22.58 11.77 30.57
CA VAL A 16 -21.46 12.01 29.66
C VAL A 16 -21.29 10.70 28.91
N ALA A 17 -21.88 10.62 27.73
CA ALA A 17 -21.49 9.63 26.76
C ALA A 17 -20.04 9.97 26.41
N THR A 18 -19.12 9.26 27.06
CA THR A 18 -17.70 9.25 26.69
C THR A 18 -17.67 8.75 25.26
N ARG A 19 -17.64 9.68 24.29
CA ARG A 19 -17.17 9.38 22.94
C ARG A 19 -15.77 8.82 23.14
N HIS A 20 -15.64 7.51 23.02
CA HIS A 20 -14.37 6.90 22.71
C HIS A 20 -13.95 7.51 21.38
N ASN A 21 -13.10 8.53 21.44
CA ASN A 21 -12.30 8.89 20.29
C ASN A 21 -11.43 7.67 20.03
N ASN A 22 -11.82 6.87 19.03
CA ASN A 22 -10.92 5.92 18.39
C ASN A 22 -9.77 6.73 17.79
N THR A 23 -8.75 6.98 18.61
CA THR A 23 -7.48 7.60 18.20
C THR A 23 -6.69 6.70 17.24
N PHE A 24 -7.15 5.48 16.97
CA PHE A 24 -6.60 4.59 15.95
C PHE A 24 -6.86 5.04 14.50
N ALA A 25 -7.88 5.87 14.25
CA ALA A 25 -8.17 6.32 12.89
C ALA A 25 -7.13 7.32 12.36
N ALA A 26 -6.48 8.10 13.24
CA ALA A 26 -5.52 9.12 12.83
C ALA A 26 -4.16 8.52 12.39
N SER A 27 -3.79 7.33 12.88
CA SER A 27 -2.54 6.65 12.49
C SER A 27 -2.68 5.83 11.20
N ALA A 28 -3.90 5.43 10.81
CA ALA A 28 -4.16 4.73 9.56
C ALA A 28 -4.06 5.65 8.32
N ILE A 29 -4.09 6.98 8.51
CA ILE A 29 -4.11 8.02 7.46
C ILE A 29 -2.92 7.95 6.48
N ARG A 30 -1.92 7.10 6.71
CA ARG A 30 -0.75 7.06 5.85
C ARG A 30 -0.05 5.71 5.85
N ALA A 31 -0.74 4.64 5.43
CA ALA A 31 -0.10 3.36 5.07
C ALA A 31 1.03 3.51 4.02
N TYR A 32 1.01 4.60 3.25
CA TYR A 32 2.08 5.01 2.32
C TYR A 32 3.13 5.97 2.94
N SER A 33 2.97 6.44 4.18
CA SER A 33 4.02 7.19 4.91
C SER A 33 5.14 6.31 5.40
N THR A 34 4.97 5.00 5.27
CA THR A 34 5.78 4.06 6.03
C THR A 34 7.24 4.18 5.63
N LYS A 35 7.55 4.66 4.40
CA LYS A 35 8.91 5.01 3.97
C LYS A 35 8.95 6.13 2.91
N PRO A 36 8.84 7.43 3.28
CA PRO A 36 9.01 8.53 2.31
C PRO A 36 10.39 8.55 1.64
N GLN A 37 11.36 7.78 2.17
CA GLN A 37 12.72 7.68 1.66
C GLN A 37 12.84 6.82 0.39
N LEU A 38 11.91 5.88 0.15
CA LEU A 38 11.99 4.97 -1.02
C LEU A 38 11.89 5.73 -2.34
N ILE A 39 11.05 6.77 -2.41
CA ILE A 39 10.86 7.55 -3.62
C ILE A 39 12.13 8.36 -3.97
N PRO A 40 12.71 9.17 -3.05
CA PRO A 40 14.00 9.82 -3.28
C PRO A 40 15.12 8.85 -3.65
N GLU A 41 15.22 7.70 -2.99
CA GLU A 41 16.23 6.68 -3.28
C GLU A 41 16.10 6.16 -4.71
N LYS A 42 14.90 5.73 -5.12
CA LYS A 42 14.67 5.24 -6.48
C LYS A 42 14.85 6.33 -7.53
N ARG A 43 14.56 7.59 -7.20
CA ARG A 43 14.83 8.73 -8.10
C ARG A 43 16.32 8.93 -8.32
N GLU A 44 17.15 8.78 -7.29
CA GLU A 44 18.60 8.88 -7.44
C GLU A 44 19.16 7.67 -8.20
N GLU A 45 18.66 6.46 -7.95
CA GLU A 45 19.01 5.26 -8.72
C GLU A 45 18.73 5.46 -10.23
N VAL A 46 17.54 5.93 -10.59
CA VAL A 46 17.19 6.22 -12.00
C VAL A 46 18.10 7.28 -12.61
N LYS A 47 18.48 8.29 -11.83
CA LYS A 47 19.41 9.34 -12.28
C LYS A 47 20.82 8.79 -12.49
N GLN A 48 21.30 7.91 -11.62
CA GLN A 48 22.60 7.23 -11.77
C GLN A 48 22.60 6.33 -13.01
N VAL A 49 21.58 5.48 -13.17
CA VAL A 49 21.44 4.60 -14.35
C VAL A 49 21.42 5.41 -15.64
N LYS A 50 20.71 6.54 -15.67
CA LYS A 50 20.69 7.43 -16.83
C LYS A 50 22.04 8.11 -17.08
N ALA A 51 22.76 8.49 -16.02
CA ALA A 51 24.07 9.11 -16.14
C ALA A 51 25.13 8.12 -16.68
N GLU A 52 25.10 6.87 -16.21
CA GLU A 52 26.06 5.83 -16.57
C GLU A 52 25.73 5.14 -17.90
N PHE A 53 24.45 4.86 -18.15
CA PHE A 53 24.00 4.02 -19.26
C PHE A 53 23.05 4.74 -20.24
N GLY A 54 22.88 6.06 -20.15
CA GLY A 54 21.93 6.81 -20.96
C GLY A 54 22.11 6.66 -22.48
N SER A 55 23.34 6.43 -22.95
CA SER A 55 23.65 6.20 -24.37
C SER A 55 23.75 4.72 -24.76
N LYS A 56 23.45 3.80 -23.83
CA LYS A 56 23.56 2.35 -24.07
C LYS A 56 22.36 1.88 -24.89
N VAL A 57 22.65 1.22 -26.02
CA VAL A 57 21.62 0.64 -26.90
C VAL A 57 20.98 -0.57 -26.21
N LEU A 58 19.65 -0.58 -26.10
CA LEU A 58 18.87 -1.68 -25.48
C LEU A 58 18.39 -2.74 -26.49
N GLY A 59 18.44 -2.41 -27.78
CA GLY A 59 18.06 -3.25 -28.91
C GLY A 59 17.95 -2.42 -30.18
N GLU A 60 17.93 -3.10 -31.34
CA GLU A 60 17.64 -2.48 -32.63
C GLU A 60 16.13 -2.40 -32.86
N THR A 61 15.69 -1.45 -33.69
CA THR A 61 14.28 -1.28 -34.06
C THR A 61 14.13 -1.33 -35.57
N THR A 62 13.14 -2.07 -36.06
CA THR A 62 12.86 -2.22 -37.50
C THR A 62 11.50 -1.65 -37.86
N VAL A 63 11.27 -1.42 -39.15
CA VAL A 63 9.98 -0.91 -39.68
C VAL A 63 8.83 -1.88 -39.36
N ASP A 64 9.08 -3.19 -39.42
CA ASP A 64 8.07 -4.21 -39.08
C ASP A 64 7.67 -4.17 -37.61
N MET A 65 8.61 -3.90 -36.69
CA MET A 65 8.28 -3.75 -35.27
C MET A 65 7.41 -2.51 -35.02
N ALA A 66 7.62 -1.44 -35.80
CA ALA A 66 6.81 -0.22 -35.71
C ALA A 66 5.37 -0.48 -36.17
N TYR A 67 5.16 -1.09 -37.35
CA TYR A 67 3.82 -1.43 -37.84
C TYR A 67 3.18 -2.61 -37.09
N GLY A 68 3.98 -3.48 -36.49
CA GLY A 68 3.54 -4.66 -35.72
C GLY A 68 3.20 -4.37 -34.26
N GLY A 69 3.14 -3.10 -33.85
CA GLY A 69 2.73 -2.70 -32.49
C GLY A 69 3.82 -2.94 -31.43
N MET A 70 5.06 -2.53 -31.70
CA MET A 70 6.21 -2.61 -30.78
C MET A 70 6.61 -4.04 -30.35
N ARG A 71 6.23 -5.06 -31.13
CA ARG A 71 6.59 -6.45 -30.83
C ARG A 71 8.12 -6.61 -30.79
N GLY A 72 8.64 -7.06 -29.65
CA GLY A 72 10.08 -7.25 -29.43
C GLY A 72 10.85 -5.99 -29.04
N ILE A 73 10.21 -4.81 -29.00
CA ILE A 73 10.85 -3.56 -28.59
C ILE A 73 10.78 -3.42 -27.06
N LYS A 74 11.93 -3.20 -26.42
CA LYS A 74 12.02 -2.81 -25.01
C LYS A 74 11.70 -1.32 -24.85
N GLY A 75 10.41 -0.99 -24.77
CA GLY A 75 9.93 0.40 -24.83
C GLY A 75 9.57 1.06 -23.50
N LEU A 76 9.43 0.30 -22.41
CA LEU A 76 8.99 0.83 -21.11
C LEU A 76 9.75 0.17 -19.95
N ILE A 77 9.87 0.92 -18.85
CA ILE A 77 10.41 0.43 -17.58
C ILE A 77 9.24 0.07 -16.67
N TRP A 78 9.25 -1.15 -16.13
CA TRP A 78 8.24 -1.65 -15.19
C TRP A 78 8.92 -2.33 -14.01
N GLU A 79 8.72 -1.78 -12.81
CA GLU A 79 9.47 -2.18 -11.60
C GLU A 79 8.71 -3.18 -10.71
N GLY A 80 7.38 -3.28 -10.87
CA GLY A 80 6.54 -4.09 -9.98
C GLY A 80 6.72 -5.60 -10.19
N SER A 81 6.96 -6.01 -11.42
CA SER A 81 7.05 -7.42 -11.78
C SER A 81 7.92 -7.66 -13.02
N VAL A 82 8.57 -8.82 -13.08
CA VAL A 82 9.31 -9.27 -14.26
C VAL A 82 8.91 -10.71 -14.58
N LEU A 83 8.76 -11.02 -15.86
CA LEU A 83 8.49 -12.38 -16.31
C LEU A 83 9.81 -13.12 -16.51
N ASP A 84 10.03 -14.16 -15.70
CA ASP A 84 11.09 -15.14 -15.87
C ASP A 84 10.65 -16.21 -16.88
N ALA A 85 11.57 -16.67 -17.73
CA ALA A 85 11.27 -17.65 -18.76
C ALA A 85 11.05 -19.06 -18.21
N GLU A 86 11.62 -19.38 -17.05
CA GLU A 86 11.55 -20.72 -16.42
C GLU A 86 10.56 -20.75 -15.26
N GLU A 87 10.63 -19.73 -14.38
CA GLU A 87 9.85 -19.70 -13.14
C GLU A 87 8.54 -18.90 -13.25
N GLY A 88 8.31 -18.24 -14.39
CA GLY A 88 7.14 -17.40 -14.62
C GLY A 88 7.24 -16.03 -13.96
N ILE A 89 6.10 -15.44 -13.60
CA ILE A 89 6.08 -14.06 -13.12
C ILE A 89 6.66 -13.94 -11.71
N ARG A 90 7.53 -12.95 -11.52
CA ARG A 90 8.09 -12.56 -10.23
C ARG A 90 7.55 -11.20 -9.80
N PHE A 91 7.06 -11.09 -8.58
CA PHE A 91 6.64 -9.83 -7.94
C PHE A 91 7.77 -9.32 -7.05
N ARG A 92 8.40 -8.20 -7.43
CA ARG A 92 9.58 -7.65 -6.72
C ARG A 92 10.65 -8.71 -6.40
N GLY A 93 10.91 -9.58 -7.38
CA GLY A 93 11.91 -10.66 -7.28
C GLY A 93 11.42 -11.97 -6.67
N LYS A 94 10.18 -12.05 -6.18
CA LYS A 94 9.58 -13.26 -5.59
C LYS A 94 8.68 -13.99 -6.57
N THR A 95 8.85 -15.29 -6.72
CA THR A 95 7.94 -16.17 -7.47
C THR A 95 6.59 -16.30 -6.76
N ILE A 96 5.57 -16.79 -7.47
CA ILE A 96 4.24 -17.03 -6.88
C ILE A 96 4.30 -17.97 -5.66
N PRO A 97 5.01 -19.13 -5.70
CA PRO A 97 5.10 -20.00 -4.53
C PRO A 97 5.80 -19.32 -3.33
N GLU A 98 6.82 -18.51 -3.57
CA GLU A 98 7.47 -17.74 -2.51
C GLU A 98 6.52 -16.70 -1.91
N CYS A 99 5.74 -16.01 -2.74
CA CYS A 99 4.70 -15.08 -2.28
C CYS A 99 3.67 -15.81 -1.40
N GLN A 100 3.18 -16.99 -1.79
CA GLN A 100 2.24 -17.78 -0.99
C GLN A 100 2.82 -18.23 0.36
N ALA A 101 4.14 -18.43 0.42
CA ALA A 101 4.84 -18.82 1.64
C ALA A 101 5.06 -17.65 2.61
N VAL A 102 5.36 -16.45 2.11
CA VAL A 102 5.79 -15.31 2.95
C VAL A 102 4.72 -14.25 3.20
N LEU A 103 3.74 -14.11 2.30
CA LEU A 103 2.73 -13.05 2.44
C LEU A 103 1.69 -13.42 3.51
N PRO A 104 1.30 -12.45 4.37
CA PRO A 104 0.24 -12.68 5.35
C PRO A 104 -1.07 -13.16 4.73
N LYS A 105 -1.72 -14.08 5.45
CA LYS A 105 -2.99 -14.72 5.09
C LYS A 105 -4.09 -14.25 6.03
N ALA A 106 -5.34 -14.48 5.62
CA ALA A 106 -6.49 -14.26 6.49
C ALA A 106 -6.49 -15.24 7.67
N GLU A 107 -7.15 -14.88 8.77
CA GLU A 107 -7.36 -15.81 9.88
C GLU A 107 -8.21 -17.00 9.41
N GLY A 108 -7.66 -18.21 9.54
CA GLY A 108 -8.31 -19.44 9.05
C GLY A 108 -8.25 -19.62 7.53
N GLY A 109 -7.51 -18.79 6.80
CA GLY A 109 -7.31 -18.91 5.36
C GLY A 109 -5.91 -19.39 4.97
N ASP A 110 -5.83 -20.11 3.85
CA ASP A 110 -4.58 -20.64 3.31
C ASP A 110 -3.97 -19.79 2.19
N GLU A 111 -4.72 -18.82 1.66
CA GLU A 111 -4.30 -17.95 0.56
C GLU A 111 -3.81 -16.58 1.06
N PRO A 112 -2.80 -15.99 0.39
CA PRO A 112 -2.28 -14.67 0.75
C PRO A 112 -3.29 -13.56 0.45
N LEU A 113 -3.32 -12.54 1.30
CA LEU A 113 -4.24 -11.41 1.13
C LEU A 113 -3.80 -10.50 -0.04
N PRO A 114 -4.72 -10.05 -0.91
CA PRO A 114 -4.43 -9.08 -1.96
C PRO A 114 -3.80 -7.77 -1.45
N GLU A 115 -4.19 -7.33 -0.26
CA GLU A 115 -3.58 -6.22 0.47
C GLU A 115 -2.07 -6.42 0.69
N ALA A 116 -1.68 -7.65 1.04
CA ALA A 116 -0.28 -8.00 1.26
C ALA A 116 0.52 -7.95 -0.05
N LEU A 117 -0.07 -8.45 -1.15
CA LEU A 117 0.54 -8.38 -2.47
C LEU A 117 0.68 -6.93 -2.93
N PHE A 118 -0.36 -6.10 -2.74
CA PHE A 118 -0.31 -4.69 -3.07
C PHE A 118 0.82 -3.97 -2.32
N TRP A 119 0.98 -4.25 -1.04
CA TRP A 119 2.08 -3.70 -0.24
C TRP A 119 3.45 -4.09 -0.82
N LEU A 120 3.64 -5.36 -1.15
CA LEU A 120 4.87 -5.84 -1.79
C LEU A 120 5.15 -5.07 -3.07
N LEU A 121 4.16 -4.91 -3.95
CA LEU A 121 4.34 -4.22 -5.23
C LEU A 121 4.73 -2.74 -5.05
N VAL A 122 4.14 -2.04 -4.08
CA VAL A 122 4.40 -0.62 -3.85
C VAL A 122 5.74 -0.40 -3.14
N THR A 123 6.07 -1.23 -2.15
CA THR A 123 7.22 -0.99 -1.26
C THR A 123 8.45 -1.82 -1.59
N GLY A 124 8.30 -2.97 -2.26
CA GLY A 124 9.36 -3.96 -2.43
C GLY A 124 9.54 -4.91 -1.24
N GLU A 125 8.76 -4.76 -0.17
CA GLU A 125 8.95 -5.47 1.10
C GLU A 125 7.76 -6.36 1.45
N VAL A 126 8.01 -7.43 2.22
CA VAL A 126 6.94 -8.29 2.76
C VAL A 126 6.32 -7.59 3.96
N PRO A 127 4.99 -7.32 3.96
CA PRO A 127 4.34 -6.65 5.08
C PRO A 127 4.18 -7.56 6.29
N THR A 128 4.04 -6.94 7.47
CA THR A 128 3.56 -7.64 8.68
C THR A 128 2.04 -7.77 8.68
N THR A 129 1.51 -8.68 9.49
CA THR A 129 0.07 -8.88 9.65
C THR A 129 -0.65 -7.59 10.11
N GLU A 130 -0.03 -6.80 10.97
CA GLU A 130 -0.57 -5.52 11.44
C GLU A 130 -0.65 -4.48 10.31
N GLN A 131 0.37 -4.43 9.45
CA GLN A 131 0.38 -3.55 8.27
C GLN A 131 -0.73 -3.94 7.29
N VAL A 132 -0.92 -5.23 7.05
CA VAL A 132 -2.00 -5.74 6.19
C VAL A 132 -3.37 -5.41 6.78
N ARG A 133 -3.60 -5.65 8.07
CA ARG A 133 -4.86 -5.30 8.75
C ARG A 133 -5.14 -3.79 8.69
N GLY A 134 -4.11 -2.96 8.86
CA GLY A 134 -4.23 -1.51 8.73
C GLY A 134 -4.65 -1.09 7.32
N LEU A 135 -4.05 -1.71 6.29
CA LEU A 135 -4.40 -1.47 4.89
C LEU A 135 -5.82 -1.93 4.56
N SER A 136 -6.25 -3.10 5.04
CA SER A 136 -7.63 -3.57 4.87
C SER A 136 -8.64 -2.61 5.48
N ALA A 137 -8.38 -2.08 6.68
CA ALA A 137 -9.25 -1.09 7.32
C ALA A 137 -9.31 0.21 6.51
N GLU A 138 -8.17 0.69 6.01
CA GLU A 138 -8.12 1.89 5.17
C GLU A 138 -8.92 1.71 3.87
N TRP A 139 -8.82 0.57 3.22
CA TRP A 139 -9.60 0.28 2.00
C TRP A 139 -11.10 0.23 2.28
N ALA A 140 -11.51 -0.38 3.40
CA ALA A 140 -12.90 -0.41 3.82
C ALA A 140 -13.45 1.00 4.07
N ASP A 141 -12.68 1.87 4.73
CA ASP A 141 -13.07 3.27 4.98
C ASP A 141 -13.21 4.08 3.68
N ARG A 142 -12.45 3.73 2.63
CA ARG A 142 -12.45 4.38 1.32
C ARG A 142 -13.44 3.77 0.32
N ALA A 143 -14.21 2.74 0.71
CA ALA A 143 -15.06 1.98 -0.22
C ALA A 143 -16.39 2.66 -0.58
N ALA A 144 -16.69 3.84 -0.02
CA ALA A 144 -17.92 4.57 -0.30
C ALA A 144 -17.99 5.02 -1.77
N LEU A 145 -19.03 4.58 -2.49
CA LEU A 145 -19.32 5.03 -3.85
C LEU A 145 -20.28 6.23 -3.83
N PRO A 146 -20.11 7.22 -4.73
CA PRO A 146 -21.08 8.28 -4.88
C PRO A 146 -22.43 7.74 -5.38
N THR A 147 -23.52 8.44 -5.05
CA THR A 147 -24.88 8.04 -5.45
C THR A 147 -25.31 8.58 -6.82
N PHE A 148 -24.42 9.28 -7.53
CA PHE A 148 -24.70 9.93 -8.81
C PHE A 148 -24.34 9.05 -10.00
#